data_AF-A0A844KHH6-F1
#
_entry.id   AF-A0A844KHH6-F1
#
_cell.length_a   1.000
_cell.length_b   1.000
_cell.length_c   1.000
_cell.angle_alpha   90.00
_cell.angle_beta   90.00
_cell.angle_gamma   90.00
#
_symmetry.space_group_name_H-M   'P 1'
#
loop_
_entity.id
_entity.type
_entity.pdbx_description
1 polymer ?
#
loop_
_entity_poly.entity_id
_entity_poly.type
_entity_poly.pdbx_seq_one_letter_code
_entity_poly.pdbx_strand_id
1 'polypeptide(L)'
;MEVSIDETKVKEWMNEFCSTYDSIGKIRSITTPTGKTASVSGGTYGWSVDEPEEIRKLIENIKSGERVEREPVYEKTVASHSQQDWGDTYVEVDLSTQHMWYIVNGSVQLETDIVTGLASDPNRATPSGVYSILEMKRDKVLTGETNPSTGEPIYRTKVSYWMRVTWTGIGFHDAIWQSAFGGNRYQTSAGSHGCINMPLDQAASLYDMLEMGTPVVIHE
;
A
#
# COMPACT_ATOMS: atom_id res chain seq x y z
N MET A 1 -31.20 2.36 -41.39
CA MET A 1 -30.95 1.26 -40.43
C MET A 1 -30.52 1.94 -39.14
N GLU A 2 -31.35 1.94 -38.11
CA GLU A 2 -30.96 2.48 -36.79
C GLU A 2 -30.08 1.43 -36.13
N VAL A 3 -28.79 1.71 -36.03
CA VAL A 3 -27.85 0.87 -35.28
C VAL A 3 -27.95 1.29 -33.82
N SER A 4 -28.38 0.37 -32.96
CA SER A 4 -28.40 0.57 -31.51
C SER A 4 -27.36 -0.33 -30.84
N ILE A 5 -26.79 0.17 -29.75
CA ILE A 5 -25.83 -0.55 -28.91
C ILE A 5 -26.57 -1.00 -27.65
N ASP A 6 -26.40 -2.27 -27.28
CA ASP A 6 -26.93 -2.81 -26.03
C ASP A 6 -26.00 -2.41 -24.87
N GLU A 7 -26.37 -1.34 -24.17
CA GLU A 7 -25.59 -0.81 -23.04
C GLU A 7 -25.43 -1.81 -21.89
N THR A 8 -26.33 -2.79 -21.77
CA THR A 8 -26.22 -3.84 -20.74
C THR A 8 -25.01 -4.72 -21.03
N LYS A 9 -24.84 -5.13 -22.30
CA LYS A 9 -23.68 -5.94 -22.72
C LYS A 9 -22.37 -5.17 -22.66
N VAL A 10 -22.40 -3.85 -22.92
CA VAL A 10 -21.23 -3.00 -22.74
C VAL A 10 -20.80 -2.95 -21.27
N LYS A 11 -21.76 -2.83 -20.34
CA LYS A 11 -21.51 -2.89 -18.89
C LYS A 11 -20.97 -4.25 -18.45
N GLU A 12 -21.56 -5.35 -18.91
CA GLU A 12 -21.08 -6.70 -18.61
C GLU A 12 -19.63 -6.90 -19.08
N TRP A 13 -19.33 -6.48 -20.32
CA TRP A 13 -17.96 -6.51 -20.85
C TRP A 13 -17.01 -5.62 -20.04
N MET A 14 -17.44 -4.42 -19.64
CA MET A 14 -16.63 -3.52 -18.81
C MET A 14 -16.33 -4.14 -17.44
N ASN A 15 -17.32 -4.78 -16.81
CA ASN A 15 -17.12 -5.46 -15.53
C ASN A 15 -16.11 -6.62 -15.65
N GLU A 16 -16.21 -7.41 -16.72
CA GLU A 16 -15.22 -8.46 -17.01
C GLU A 16 -13.83 -7.86 -17.28
N PHE A 17 -13.75 -6.75 -18.02
CA PHE A 17 -12.51 -6.04 -18.30
C PHE A 17 -11.86 -5.53 -17.01
N CYS A 18 -12.59 -4.79 -16.17
CA CYS A 18 -12.08 -4.26 -14.90
C CYS A 18 -11.71 -5.40 -13.95
N SER A 19 -12.56 -6.43 -13.83
CA SER A 19 -12.24 -7.63 -13.06
C SER A 19 -10.97 -8.34 -13.57
N THR A 20 -10.72 -8.33 -14.88
CA THR A 20 -9.53 -8.94 -15.49
C THR A 20 -8.28 -8.10 -15.32
N TYR A 21 -8.38 -6.76 -15.39
CA TYR A 21 -7.19 -5.90 -15.48
C TYR A 21 -6.95 -4.98 -14.28
N ASP A 22 -7.96 -4.55 -13.52
CA ASP A 22 -7.76 -3.70 -12.33
C ASP A 22 -6.79 -4.36 -11.35
N SER A 23 -5.83 -3.59 -10.84
CA SER A 23 -4.77 -4.15 -9.99
C SER A 23 -5.09 -4.04 -8.50
N ILE A 24 -6.02 -3.16 -8.11
CA ILE A 24 -6.47 -3.04 -6.72
C ILE A 24 -7.09 -4.38 -6.29
N GLY A 25 -6.56 -4.95 -5.21
CA GLY A 25 -7.05 -6.22 -4.64
C GLY A 25 -6.57 -7.49 -5.34
N LYS A 26 -5.83 -7.41 -6.46
CA LYS A 26 -5.23 -8.59 -7.10
C LYS A 26 -3.94 -9.03 -6.42
N ILE A 27 -3.64 -10.31 -6.58
CA ILE A 27 -2.36 -10.91 -6.20
C ILE A 27 -1.30 -10.46 -7.21
N ARG A 28 -0.24 -9.85 -6.71
CA ARG A 28 0.94 -9.43 -7.47
C ARG A 28 2.17 -10.16 -6.91
N SER A 29 3.18 -10.38 -7.75
CA SER A 29 4.45 -11.01 -7.34
C SER A 29 5.48 -9.93 -7.07
N ILE A 30 6.32 -10.13 -6.04
CA ILE A 30 7.47 -9.29 -5.73
C ILE A 30 8.72 -10.15 -5.59
N THR A 31 9.85 -9.66 -6.10
CA THR A 31 11.16 -10.24 -5.79
C THR A 31 11.90 -9.27 -4.88
N THR A 32 12.21 -9.72 -3.66
CA THR A 32 12.93 -8.93 -2.68
C THR A 32 14.37 -8.66 -3.18
N PRO A 33 15.07 -7.65 -2.63
CA PRO A 33 16.49 -7.42 -2.93
C PRO A 33 17.40 -8.63 -2.65
N THR A 34 16.96 -9.55 -1.78
CA THR A 34 17.68 -10.79 -1.45
C THR A 34 17.40 -11.95 -2.43
N GLY A 35 16.56 -11.73 -3.44
CA GLY A 35 16.19 -12.72 -4.46
C GLY A 35 15.04 -13.66 -4.04
N LYS A 36 14.47 -13.47 -2.85
CA LYS A 36 13.27 -14.19 -2.42
C LYS A 36 12.09 -13.71 -3.24
N THR A 37 11.26 -14.63 -3.73
CA THR A 37 10.01 -14.29 -4.40
C THR A 37 8.86 -14.44 -3.42
N ALA A 38 7.96 -13.47 -3.38
CA ALA A 38 6.78 -13.45 -2.53
C ALA A 38 5.55 -12.98 -3.32
N SER A 39 4.36 -13.18 -2.75
CA SER A 39 3.10 -12.70 -3.31
C SER A 39 2.49 -11.69 -2.36
N VAL A 40 1.99 -10.58 -2.91
CA VAL A 40 1.28 -9.54 -2.17
C VAL A 40 -0.15 -9.42 -2.68
N SER A 41 -1.12 -9.33 -1.78
CA SER A 41 -2.53 -9.15 -2.11
C SER A 41 -3.17 -8.13 -1.18
N GLY A 42 -4.20 -7.45 -1.67
CA GLY A 42 -4.86 -6.39 -0.93
C GLY A 42 -4.16 -5.03 -1.03
N GLY A 43 -4.45 -4.18 -0.05
CA GLY A 43 -4.03 -2.78 -0.04
C GLY A 43 -4.90 -1.87 -0.91
N THR A 44 -4.54 -0.59 -0.93
CA THR A 44 -5.31 0.47 -1.61
C THR A 44 -4.63 1.04 -2.85
N TYR A 45 -3.41 0.59 -3.14
CA TYR A 45 -2.63 1.01 -4.30
C TYR A 45 -2.82 0.05 -5.48
N GLY A 46 -3.09 0.66 -6.62
CA GLY A 46 -3.38 0.02 -7.89
C GLY A 46 -4.19 0.98 -8.76
N TRP A 47 -4.43 0.56 -9.98
CA TRP A 47 -5.29 1.23 -10.93
C TRP A 47 -6.64 0.55 -10.97
N SER A 48 -7.66 1.38 -11.21
CA SER A 48 -9.03 0.97 -11.50
C SER A 48 -9.55 1.85 -12.63
N VAL A 49 -10.32 1.24 -13.52
CA VAL A 49 -11.02 1.97 -14.58
C VAL A 49 -12.18 2.76 -13.97
N ASP A 50 -12.37 4.00 -14.43
CA ASP A 50 -13.61 4.76 -14.21
C ASP A 50 -14.69 4.14 -15.09
N GLU A 51 -15.34 3.08 -14.61
CA GLU A 51 -16.32 2.31 -15.39
C GLU A 51 -17.40 3.21 -16.02
N PRO A 52 -18.04 4.15 -15.30
CA PRO A 52 -19.05 5.02 -15.89
C PRO A 52 -18.54 5.85 -17.07
N GLU A 53 -17.38 6.52 -16.92
CA GLU A 53 -16.83 7.39 -17.95
C GLU A 53 -16.24 6.59 -19.11
N GLU A 54 -15.64 5.43 -18.83
CA GLU A 54 -15.08 4.55 -19.85
C GLU A 54 -16.17 3.92 -20.72
N ILE A 55 -17.29 3.49 -20.13
CA ILE A 55 -18.47 3.00 -20.87
C ILE A 55 -18.98 4.09 -21.82
N ARG A 56 -19.07 5.34 -21.35
CA ARG A 56 -19.52 6.48 -22.17
C ARG A 56 -18.63 6.65 -23.39
N LYS A 57 -17.30 6.69 -23.20
CA LYS A 57 -16.33 6.84 -24.31
C LYS A 57 -16.30 5.63 -25.24
N LEU A 58 -16.45 4.42 -24.72
CA LEU A 58 -16.49 3.20 -25.53
C LEU A 58 -17.71 3.23 -26.48
N ILE A 59 -18.88 3.60 -25.97
CA ILE A 59 -20.10 3.76 -26.79
C ILE A 59 -19.92 4.83 -27.86
N GLU A 60 -19.32 5.98 -27.52
CA GLU A 60 -19.03 7.06 -28.47
C GLU A 60 -18.08 6.60 -29.59
N ASN A 61 -17.01 5.90 -29.24
CA ASN A 61 -16.05 5.36 -30.21
C ASN A 61 -16.73 4.36 -31.15
N ILE A 62 -17.54 3.43 -30.64
CA ILE A 62 -18.25 2.44 -31.47
C ILE A 62 -19.23 3.15 -32.41
N LYS A 63 -19.96 4.18 -31.94
CA LYS A 63 -20.89 4.95 -32.77
C LYS A 63 -20.19 5.75 -33.87
N SER A 64 -18.98 6.23 -33.61
CA SER A 64 -18.19 6.97 -34.61
C SER A 64 -17.75 6.08 -35.78
N GLY A 65 -17.63 4.77 -35.56
CA GLY A 65 -17.09 3.81 -36.54
C GLY A 65 -15.58 3.94 -36.77
N GLU A 66 -14.90 4.80 -36.01
CA GLU A 66 -13.46 4.99 -36.10
C GLU A 66 -12.71 3.83 -35.41
N ARG A 67 -11.58 3.45 -36.01
CA ARG A 67 -10.64 2.53 -35.35
C ARG A 67 -9.77 3.33 -34.39
N VAL A 68 -10.00 3.13 -33.09
CA VAL A 68 -9.28 3.83 -32.02
C VAL A 68 -8.42 2.84 -31.24
N GLU A 69 -7.20 3.25 -30.90
CA GLU A 69 -6.31 2.59 -29.93
C GLU A 69 -6.06 3.59 -28.80
N ARG A 70 -6.43 3.22 -27.58
CA ARG A 70 -6.34 4.08 -26.39
C ARG A 70 -6.29 3.26 -25.11
N GLU A 71 -5.79 3.87 -24.06
CA GLU A 71 -5.98 3.36 -22.69
C GLU A 71 -7.42 3.67 -22.20
N PRO A 72 -7.95 2.89 -21.26
CA PRO A 72 -9.21 3.20 -20.59
C PRO A 72 -9.07 4.47 -19.74
N VAL A 73 -10.19 5.11 -19.45
CA VAL A 73 -10.24 6.19 -18.46
C VAL A 73 -10.04 5.58 -17.07
N TYR A 74 -9.00 6.02 -16.38
CA TYR A 74 -8.67 5.54 -15.04
C TYR A 74 -9.26 6.45 -13.96
N GLU A 75 -9.82 5.86 -12.91
CA GLU A 75 -10.15 6.56 -11.66
C GLU A 75 -8.89 6.75 -10.81
N LYS A 76 -7.98 5.76 -10.85
CA LYS A 76 -6.67 5.79 -10.17
C LYS A 76 -5.58 5.32 -11.12
N THR A 77 -4.48 6.05 -11.15
CA THR A 77 -3.30 5.71 -11.95
C THR A 77 -2.20 5.10 -11.09
N VAL A 78 -1.29 4.38 -11.74
CA VAL A 78 -0.16 3.67 -11.13
C VAL A 78 1.16 4.10 -11.76
N ALA A 79 2.28 3.74 -11.16
CA ALA A 79 3.60 4.02 -11.71
C ALA A 79 3.86 3.24 -13.02
N SER A 80 3.28 2.05 -13.17
CA SER A 80 3.32 1.29 -14.43
C SER A 80 2.12 0.36 -14.61
N HIS A 81 1.76 0.02 -15.84
CA HIS A 81 0.80 -1.06 -16.13
C HIS A 81 1.47 -2.46 -16.21
N SER A 82 2.68 -2.60 -15.66
CA SER A 82 3.38 -3.89 -15.62
C SER A 82 2.87 -4.76 -14.45
N GLN A 83 3.34 -6.00 -14.36
CA GLN A 83 3.03 -6.89 -13.22
C GLN A 83 3.46 -6.28 -11.87
N GLN A 84 4.48 -5.42 -11.90
CA GLN A 84 4.92 -4.57 -10.78
C GLN A 84 4.42 -3.14 -11.02
N ASP A 85 3.13 -2.94 -10.78
CA ASP A 85 2.46 -1.68 -11.09
C ASP A 85 2.93 -0.49 -10.23
N TRP A 86 3.59 -0.76 -9.10
CA TRP A 86 4.22 0.25 -8.25
C TRP A 86 5.59 0.75 -8.72
N GLY A 87 6.12 0.22 -9.83
CA GLY A 87 7.37 0.71 -10.42
C GLY A 87 8.63 0.30 -9.65
N ASP A 88 9.73 1.03 -9.86
CA ASP A 88 11.07 0.73 -9.36
C ASP A 88 11.51 1.63 -8.18
N THR A 89 10.62 2.50 -7.70
CA THR A 89 10.83 3.34 -6.52
C THR A 89 9.70 3.10 -5.53
N TYR A 90 9.98 2.38 -4.45
CA TYR A 90 8.99 1.94 -3.47
C TYR A 90 9.65 1.54 -2.14
N VAL A 91 8.84 1.47 -1.08
CA VAL A 91 9.24 0.86 0.19
C VAL A 91 8.73 -0.58 0.22
N GLU A 92 9.59 -1.51 0.56
CA GLU A 92 9.25 -2.92 0.78
C GLU A 92 9.30 -3.24 2.27
N VAL A 93 8.30 -3.96 2.78
CA VAL A 93 8.26 -4.50 4.14
C VAL A 93 8.00 -6.00 4.06
N ASP A 94 8.99 -6.79 4.47
CA ASP A 94 8.86 -8.25 4.60
C ASP A 94 8.55 -8.57 6.07
N LEU A 95 7.29 -8.97 6.30
CA LEU A 95 6.77 -9.31 7.62
C LEU A 95 7.39 -10.61 8.17
N SER A 96 7.83 -11.53 7.30
CA SER A 96 8.43 -12.81 7.73
C SER A 96 9.86 -12.61 8.26
N THR A 97 10.62 -11.71 7.65
CA THR A 97 12.01 -11.41 8.04
C THR A 97 12.11 -10.23 8.99
N GLN A 98 11.01 -9.48 9.19
CA GLN A 98 10.97 -8.25 9.99
C GLN A 98 12.01 -7.23 9.52
N HIS A 99 12.07 -7.05 8.20
CA HIS A 99 13.02 -6.17 7.54
C HIS A 99 12.31 -5.30 6.51
N MET A 100 12.84 -4.11 6.27
CA MET A 100 12.34 -3.22 5.22
C MET A 100 13.46 -2.68 4.34
N TRP A 101 13.10 -2.37 3.10
CA TRP A 101 13.98 -1.73 2.13
C TRP A 101 13.28 -0.50 1.55
N TYR A 102 14.04 0.56 1.31
CA TYR A 102 13.62 1.64 0.44
C TYR A 102 14.41 1.56 -0.86
N ILE A 103 13.70 1.29 -1.95
CA ILE A 103 14.24 1.13 -3.29
C ILE A 103 13.98 2.43 -4.04
N VAL A 104 15.01 2.96 -4.70
CA VAL A 104 14.91 4.11 -5.60
C VAL A 104 15.59 3.75 -6.92
N ASN A 105 14.84 3.87 -8.02
CA ASN A 105 15.29 3.49 -9.37
C ASN A 105 15.91 2.07 -9.41
N GLY A 106 15.25 1.12 -8.76
CA GLY A 106 15.67 -0.29 -8.71
C GLY A 106 16.86 -0.60 -7.80
N SER A 107 17.39 0.38 -7.06
CA SER A 107 18.52 0.20 -6.14
C SER A 107 18.14 0.47 -4.69
N VAL A 108 18.60 -0.38 -3.77
CA VAL A 108 18.40 -0.18 -2.32
C VAL A 108 19.15 1.07 -1.87
N GLN A 109 18.43 2.06 -1.34
CA GLN A 109 18.99 3.29 -0.76
C GLN A 109 19.02 3.23 0.77
N LEU A 110 18.09 2.50 1.38
CA LEU A 110 18.04 2.27 2.82
C LEU A 110 17.50 0.88 3.09
N GLU A 111 18.02 0.22 4.10
CA GLU A 111 17.46 -1.01 4.64
C GLU A 111 17.62 -1.03 6.16
N THR A 112 16.67 -1.63 6.87
CA THR A 112 16.75 -1.76 8.33
C THR A 112 15.82 -2.85 8.83
N ASP A 113 16.25 -3.50 9.90
CA ASP A 113 15.34 -4.31 10.72
C ASP A 113 14.25 -3.42 11.35
N ILE A 114 13.06 -3.98 11.48
CA ILE A 114 11.86 -3.31 12.00
C ILE A 114 11.12 -4.18 13.01
N VAL A 115 10.07 -3.62 13.64
CA VAL A 115 9.11 -4.41 14.43
C VAL A 115 7.70 -4.04 14.01
N THR A 116 7.01 -4.97 13.34
CA THR A 116 5.61 -4.78 12.93
C THR A 116 4.62 -5.06 14.06
N GLY A 117 3.35 -5.00 13.70
CA GLY A 117 2.22 -5.38 14.52
C GLY A 117 2.34 -6.77 15.15
N LEU A 118 1.70 -6.95 16.31
CA LEU A 118 1.65 -8.25 16.97
C LEU A 118 0.94 -9.29 16.07
N ALA A 119 1.67 -10.23 15.50
CA ALA A 119 1.13 -11.17 14.51
C ALA A 119 0.05 -12.10 15.06
N SER A 120 0.11 -12.45 16.36
CA SER A 120 -0.88 -13.31 16.98
C SER A 120 -2.23 -12.62 17.25
N ASP A 121 -2.31 -11.30 17.09
CA ASP A 121 -3.51 -10.51 17.32
C ASP A 121 -3.97 -9.84 16.02
N PRO A 122 -5.04 -10.33 15.37
CA PRO A 122 -5.54 -9.78 14.11
C PRO A 122 -5.85 -8.28 14.12
N ASN A 123 -6.17 -7.71 15.30
CA ASN A 123 -6.46 -6.27 15.42
C ASN A 123 -5.18 -5.43 15.49
N ARG A 124 -4.05 -6.07 15.76
CA ARG A 124 -2.73 -5.43 15.88
C ARG A 124 -1.78 -5.84 14.78
N ALA A 125 -2.07 -6.88 14.01
CA ALA A 125 -1.26 -7.32 12.90
C ALA A 125 -1.12 -6.20 11.86
N THR A 126 0.07 -6.06 11.30
CA THR A 126 0.28 -5.16 10.15
C THR A 126 -0.32 -5.83 8.91
N PRO A 127 -1.26 -5.18 8.20
CA PRO A 127 -1.92 -5.80 7.06
C PRO A 127 -0.99 -5.81 5.84
N SER A 128 -0.89 -6.98 5.20
CA SER A 128 -0.25 -7.12 3.89
C SER A 128 -1.05 -6.38 2.82
N GLY A 129 -0.37 -5.93 1.77
CA GLY A 129 -0.97 -5.22 0.65
C GLY A 129 -0.03 -4.19 0.04
N VAL A 130 -0.48 -3.59 -1.05
CA VAL A 130 0.21 -2.46 -1.67
C VAL A 130 -0.52 -1.17 -1.32
N TYR A 131 0.21 -0.21 -0.78
CA TYR A 131 -0.30 1.06 -0.27
C TYR A 131 0.54 2.22 -0.83
N SER A 132 0.24 3.43 -0.38
CA SER A 132 1.07 4.62 -0.61
C SER A 132 1.28 5.38 0.68
N ILE A 133 2.33 6.18 0.74
CA ILE A 133 2.49 7.18 1.80
C ILE A 133 1.39 8.24 1.69
N LEU A 134 0.54 8.32 2.70
CA LEU A 134 -0.65 9.17 2.76
C LEU A 134 -0.41 10.47 3.53
N GLU A 135 0.57 10.51 4.43
CA GLU A 135 0.87 11.67 5.28
C GLU A 135 2.27 11.55 5.84
N MET A 136 3.03 12.65 5.85
CA MET A 136 4.30 12.77 6.55
C MET A 136 4.24 13.91 7.57
N LYS A 137 4.57 13.63 8.84
CA LYS A 137 4.57 14.62 9.93
C LYS A 137 5.75 14.41 10.88
N ARG A 138 6.24 15.52 11.43
CA ARG A 138 7.16 15.54 12.57
C ARG A 138 6.40 15.70 13.90
N ASP A 139 6.99 15.20 14.98
CA ASP A 139 6.52 15.42 16.35
C ASP A 139 5.03 15.08 16.59
N LYS A 140 4.56 13.96 16.02
CA LYS A 140 3.16 13.56 16.10
C LYS A 140 2.88 12.77 17.37
N VAL A 141 1.72 12.97 17.98
CA VAL A 141 1.19 12.08 19.03
C VAL A 141 0.24 11.08 18.39
N LEU A 142 0.64 9.82 18.37
CA LEU A 142 -0.20 8.70 17.96
C LEU A 142 -1.15 8.36 19.11
N THR A 143 -2.44 8.17 18.81
CA THR A 143 -3.48 7.87 19.80
C THR A 143 -4.19 6.61 19.36
N GLY A 144 -4.23 5.61 20.23
CA GLY A 144 -4.94 4.35 19.98
C GLY A 144 -6.44 4.49 20.12
N GLU A 145 -7.15 3.39 19.86
CA GLU A 145 -8.60 3.32 20.04
C GLU A 145 -9.02 3.65 21.48
N THR A 146 -10.21 4.22 21.62
CA THR A 146 -10.78 4.50 22.95
C THR A 146 -11.19 3.20 23.63
N ASN A 147 -10.68 2.95 24.83
CA ASN A 147 -11.12 1.85 25.65
C ASN A 147 -12.56 2.10 26.14
N PRO A 148 -13.55 1.26 25.78
CA PRO A 148 -14.94 1.49 26.14
C PRO A 148 -15.21 1.50 27.66
N SER A 149 -14.37 0.83 28.44
CA SER A 149 -14.54 0.73 29.90
C SER A 149 -13.99 1.93 30.66
N THR A 150 -13.00 2.63 30.11
CA THR A 150 -12.37 3.79 30.78
C THR A 150 -12.69 5.11 30.11
N GLY A 151 -13.13 5.11 28.85
CA GLY A 151 -13.32 6.32 28.04
C GLY A 151 -12.02 6.98 27.56
N GLU A 152 -10.87 6.39 27.88
CA GLU A 152 -9.54 6.90 27.51
C GLU A 152 -8.90 6.07 26.39
N PRO A 153 -8.02 6.65 25.55
CA PRO A 153 -7.27 5.89 24.55
C PRO A 153 -6.40 4.80 25.16
N ILE A 154 -6.32 3.64 24.50
CA ILE A 154 -5.47 2.52 24.93
C ILE A 154 -3.98 2.87 24.92
N TYR A 155 -3.56 3.87 24.13
CA TYR A 155 -2.22 4.45 24.18
C TYR A 155 -2.20 5.89 23.67
N ARG A 156 -1.17 6.63 24.10
CA ARG A 156 -0.72 7.91 23.51
C ARG A 156 0.80 7.90 23.43
N THR A 157 1.35 8.02 22.23
CA THR A 157 2.80 7.89 22.01
C THR A 157 3.29 9.03 21.14
N LYS A 158 4.22 9.83 21.66
CA LYS A 158 4.90 10.86 20.86
C LYS A 158 5.97 10.19 19.99
N VAL A 159 5.94 10.47 18.71
CA VAL A 159 6.94 10.03 17.72
C VAL A 159 7.53 11.23 17.01
N SER A 160 8.81 11.13 16.64
CA SER A 160 9.57 12.21 16.01
C SER A 160 9.30 12.28 14.51
N TYR A 161 9.13 11.12 13.86
CA TYR A 161 8.91 10.96 12.43
C TYR A 161 7.71 10.05 12.20
N TRP A 162 6.69 10.55 11.53
CA TRP A 162 5.47 9.81 11.21
C TRP A 162 5.25 9.78 9.70
N MET A 163 5.10 8.59 9.13
CA MET A 163 4.86 8.34 7.71
C MET A 163 3.68 7.37 7.56
N ARG A 164 2.47 7.90 7.38
CA ARG A 164 1.23 7.13 7.31
C ARG A 164 1.14 6.30 6.04
N VAL A 165 0.70 5.06 6.15
CA VAL A 165 0.52 4.11 5.04
C VAL A 165 -0.95 3.77 4.82
N THR A 166 -1.73 3.62 5.90
CA THR A 166 -3.15 3.24 5.80
C THR A 166 -4.09 4.31 6.38
N TRP A 167 -5.32 4.37 5.86
CA TRP A 167 -6.39 5.19 6.43
C TRP A 167 -6.81 4.73 7.83
N THR A 168 -6.60 3.45 8.17
CA THR A 168 -6.83 2.91 9.52
C THR A 168 -5.78 3.37 10.55
N GLY A 169 -4.74 4.11 10.12
CA GLY A 169 -3.77 4.72 11.04
C GLY A 169 -2.50 3.91 11.25
N ILE A 170 -2.17 3.01 10.31
CA ILE A 170 -0.89 2.29 10.28
C ILE A 170 0.13 3.10 9.47
N GLY A 171 1.37 3.15 9.95
CA GLY A 171 2.47 3.84 9.29
C GLY A 171 3.82 3.49 9.88
N PHE A 172 4.87 4.03 9.28
CA PHE A 172 6.23 3.97 9.80
C PHE A 172 6.46 5.08 10.82
N HIS A 173 7.18 4.77 11.90
CA HIS A 173 7.68 5.77 12.83
C HIS A 173 8.86 5.27 13.68
N ASP A 174 9.58 6.21 14.29
CA ASP A 174 10.58 5.90 15.31
C ASP A 174 9.95 5.27 16.55
N ALA A 175 10.62 4.26 17.09
CA ALA A 175 10.17 3.54 18.28
C ALA A 175 11.30 3.40 19.31
N ILE A 176 11.67 4.51 19.95
CA ILE A 176 12.77 4.57 20.95
C ILE A 176 12.57 3.67 22.18
N TRP A 177 11.35 3.15 22.37
CA TRP A 177 11.03 2.19 23.44
C TRP A 177 11.34 0.73 23.06
N GLN A 178 11.60 0.44 21.78
CA GLN A 178 12.06 -0.89 21.37
C GLN A 178 13.52 -1.07 21.79
N SER A 179 13.80 -2.17 22.51
CA SER A 179 15.16 -2.51 22.91
C SER A 179 16.00 -3.12 21.79
N ALA A 180 15.36 -3.60 20.72
CA ALA A 180 15.97 -4.16 19.52
C ALA A 180 14.93 -4.20 18.39
N PHE A 181 15.39 -4.43 17.15
CA PHE A 181 14.56 -4.57 15.95
C PHE A 181 14.84 -5.91 15.28
N GLY A 182 13.92 -6.38 14.42
CA GLY A 182 14.04 -7.65 13.71
C GLY A 182 13.68 -8.89 14.55
N GLY A 183 13.97 -10.05 13.98
CA GLY A 183 13.73 -11.35 14.61
C GLY A 183 12.26 -11.58 14.97
N ASN A 184 12.00 -12.29 16.07
CA ASN A 184 10.64 -12.71 16.42
C ASN A 184 9.88 -11.72 17.33
N ARG A 185 10.32 -10.45 17.43
CA ARG A 185 9.76 -9.49 18.38
C ARG A 185 8.28 -9.20 18.14
N TYR A 186 7.87 -9.19 16.87
CA TYR A 186 6.49 -9.05 16.43
C TYR A 186 5.56 -10.19 16.89
N GLN A 187 6.10 -11.29 17.43
CA GLN A 187 5.34 -12.40 18.02
C GLN A 187 5.21 -12.29 19.54
N THR A 188 5.83 -11.28 20.16
CA THR A 188 5.86 -11.09 21.61
C THR A 188 5.09 -9.83 22.02
N SER A 189 5.05 -9.53 23.31
CA SER A 189 4.48 -8.25 23.80
C SER A 189 5.16 -6.99 23.23
N ALA A 190 6.33 -7.13 22.59
CA ALA A 190 7.02 -6.06 21.88
C ALA A 190 6.42 -5.74 20.49
N GLY A 191 5.55 -6.57 19.92
CA GLY A 191 4.86 -6.27 18.66
C GLY A 191 4.03 -4.98 18.76
N SER A 192 3.93 -4.21 17.69
CA SER A 192 3.20 -2.93 17.69
C SER A 192 1.67 -3.12 17.69
N HIS A 193 0.93 -2.02 17.53
CA HIS A 193 -0.52 -2.02 17.25
C HIS A 193 -0.78 -1.84 15.73
N GLY A 194 0.07 -2.44 14.89
CA GLY A 194 -0.04 -2.44 13.43
C GLY A 194 0.99 -1.55 12.74
N CYS A 195 1.52 -0.53 13.41
CA CYS A 195 2.57 0.33 12.87
C CYS A 195 3.90 -0.41 12.63
N ILE A 196 4.70 0.09 11.70
CA ILE A 196 6.05 -0.42 11.44
C ILE A 196 7.03 0.41 12.27
N ASN A 197 7.48 -0.16 13.39
CA ASN A 197 8.44 0.49 14.28
C ASN A 197 9.84 0.45 13.67
N MET A 198 10.52 1.59 13.66
CA MET A 198 11.87 1.74 13.13
C MET A 198 12.85 2.26 14.20
N PRO A 199 14.17 1.97 14.06
CA PRO A 199 15.20 2.71 14.77
C PRO A 199 15.09 4.22 14.49
N LEU A 200 15.41 5.06 15.46
CA LEU A 200 15.20 6.52 15.37
C LEU A 200 15.97 7.15 14.20
N ASP A 201 17.24 6.77 14.05
CA ASP A 201 18.13 7.23 12.97
C ASP A 201 17.66 6.76 11.59
N GLN A 202 17.15 5.53 11.50
CA GLN A 202 16.63 4.98 10.25
C GLN A 202 15.28 5.59 9.87
N ALA A 203 14.41 5.85 10.85
CA ALA A 203 13.16 6.59 10.64
C ALA A 203 13.42 8.01 10.15
N ALA A 204 14.43 8.70 10.71
CA ALA A 204 14.85 10.01 10.27
C ALA A 204 15.36 9.98 8.82
N SER A 205 16.26 9.04 8.52
CA SER A 205 16.85 8.88 7.18
C SER A 205 15.77 8.58 6.15
N LEU A 206 14.86 7.63 6.44
CA LEU A 206 13.74 7.34 5.55
C LEU A 206 12.87 8.58 5.34
N TYR A 207 12.48 9.28 6.42
CA TYR A 207 11.64 10.47 6.33
C TYR A 207 12.24 11.56 5.42
N ASP A 208 13.56 11.75 5.46
CA ASP A 208 14.23 12.77 4.66
C ASP A 208 14.34 12.38 3.17
N MET A 209 14.31 11.09 2.85
CA MET A 209 14.37 10.58 1.47
C MET A 209 12.99 10.31 0.85
N LEU A 210 11.99 10.02 1.67
CA LEU A 210 10.69 9.52 1.23
C LEU A 210 9.80 10.65 0.71
N GLU A 211 9.06 10.37 -0.36
CA GLU A 211 8.07 11.30 -0.91
C GLU A 211 6.64 10.84 -0.62
N MET A 212 5.72 11.80 -0.47
CA MET A 212 4.28 11.52 -0.42
C MET A 212 3.85 10.77 -1.67
N GLY A 213 2.98 9.77 -1.53
CA GLY A 213 2.54 8.92 -2.63
C GLY A 213 3.45 7.74 -2.96
N THR A 214 4.70 7.71 -2.43
CA THR A 214 5.63 6.57 -2.62
C THR A 214 4.91 5.26 -2.30
N PRO A 215 4.91 4.27 -3.20
CA PRO A 215 4.28 2.98 -2.94
C PRO A 215 4.95 2.24 -1.78
N VAL A 216 4.15 1.51 -1.01
CA VAL A 216 4.59 0.67 0.10
C VAL A 216 4.03 -0.73 -0.09
N VAL A 217 4.91 -1.70 -0.31
CA VAL A 217 4.58 -3.10 -0.54
C VAL A 217 4.84 -3.87 0.75
N ILE A 218 3.79 -4.39 1.37
CA ILE A 218 3.85 -5.17 2.62
C ILE A 218 3.49 -6.62 2.31
N HIS A 219 4.41 -7.56 2.55
CA HIS A 219 4.26 -8.97 2.18
C HIS A 219 4.88 -9.93 3.22
N GLU A 220 4.67 -11.23 3.03
CA GLU A 220 5.25 -12.32 3.84
C GLU A 220 6.21 -13.18 3.04
#